data_AF-A0A3B8HFA2-F1
#
_entry.id   AF-A0A3B8HFA2-F1
#
_cell.length_a   1.000
_cell.length_b   1.000
_cell.length_c   1.000
_cell.angle_alpha   90.00
_cell.angle_beta   90.00
_cell.angle_gamma   90.00
#
_symmetry.space_group_name_H-M   'P 1'
#
loop_
_entity.id
_entity.type
_entity.pdbx_description
1 polymer ?
#
loop_
_entity_poly.entity_id
_entity_poly.type
_entity_poly.pdbx_seq_one_letter_code
_entity_poly.pdbx_strand_id
1 'polypeptide(L)'
;MNRYRDHLGRPSETELLARFIWNEAREERLQGKLAVAHVVMNRVKTREYYGNSIQDVILKSKDLMRLSGSNTITPHAPNCPSNDREFALCQAIAELATRGHLKDDPTGGATHFHRVNQKPAWASKLIFQRQIGSHVFYRDPLMRCIQDHSLKPQTLTMGREP
;
A
#
# COMPACT_ATOMS: atom_id res chain seq x y z
N MET A 1 -7.46 34.20 -13.03
CA MET A 1 -7.40 32.85 -13.63
C MET A 1 -6.01 32.63 -14.20
N ASN A 2 -5.16 31.86 -13.52
CA ASN A 2 -3.83 31.49 -14.03
C ASN A 2 -3.76 29.97 -14.17
N ARG A 3 -4.05 29.45 -15.37
CA ARG A 3 -4.02 28.02 -15.72
C ARG A 3 -2.59 27.51 -15.94
N TYR A 4 -1.66 27.89 -15.06
CA TYR A 4 -0.22 27.57 -15.17
C TYR A 4 0.40 27.10 -13.83
N ARG A 5 -0.40 26.56 -12.89
CA ARG A 5 0.10 25.97 -11.62
C ARG A 5 -0.10 24.45 -11.49
N ASP A 6 -0.65 23.78 -12.51
CA ASP A 6 -1.18 22.43 -12.32
C ASP A 6 -0.25 21.27 -12.73
N HIS A 7 0.95 21.52 -13.29
CA HIS A 7 1.77 20.43 -13.88
C HIS A 7 3.25 20.36 -13.45
N LEU A 8 3.79 21.30 -12.67
CA LEU A 8 5.21 21.28 -12.25
C LEU A 8 5.44 21.03 -10.74
N GLY A 9 4.39 20.70 -9.97
CA GLY A 9 4.48 20.65 -8.51
C GLY A 9 4.04 19.37 -7.83
N ARG A 10 3.40 18.42 -8.53
CA ARG A 10 2.86 17.20 -7.91
C ARG A 10 3.68 15.99 -8.38
N PRO A 11 4.24 15.18 -7.46
CA PRO A 11 4.96 13.97 -7.85
C PRO A 11 4.04 13.01 -8.59
N SER A 12 4.60 12.30 -9.58
CA SER A 12 3.87 11.25 -10.33
C SER A 12 3.42 10.11 -9.40
N GLU A 13 2.43 9.31 -9.82
CA GLU A 13 2.02 8.13 -9.04
C GLU A 13 3.17 7.15 -8.81
N THR A 14 4.04 6.97 -9.82
CA THR A 14 5.27 6.18 -9.72
C THR A 14 6.18 6.74 -8.63
N GLU A 15 6.41 8.05 -8.62
CA GLU A 15 7.28 8.68 -7.64
C GLU A 15 6.69 8.60 -6.22
N LEU A 16 5.39 8.82 -6.08
CA LEU A 16 4.67 8.67 -4.81
C LEU A 16 4.79 7.24 -4.27
N LEU A 17 4.58 6.24 -5.12
CA LEU A 17 4.69 4.84 -4.74
C LEU A 17 6.13 4.45 -4.37
N ALA A 18 7.12 4.90 -5.13
CA ALA A 18 8.53 4.65 -4.81
C ALA A 18 8.92 5.22 -3.45
N ARG A 19 8.51 6.46 -3.16
CA ARG A 19 8.75 7.12 -1.86
C ARG A 19 8.05 6.38 -0.71
N PHE A 20 6.82 5.92 -0.92
CA PHE A 20 6.09 5.12 0.06
C PHE A 20 6.79 3.79 0.35
N ILE A 21 7.16 3.02 -0.68
CA ILE A 21 7.87 1.74 -0.50
C ILE A 21 9.19 1.94 0.22
N TRP A 22 9.97 2.97 -0.14
CA TRP A 22 11.24 3.26 0.53
C TRP A 22 11.04 3.62 2.01
N ASN A 23 10.05 4.44 2.35
CA ASN A 23 9.78 4.78 3.74
C ASN A 23 9.41 3.54 4.58
N GLU A 24 8.53 2.71 4.06
CA GLU A 24 8.01 1.55 4.79
C GLU A 24 9.01 0.38 4.82
N ALA A 25 9.78 0.19 3.74
CA ALA A 25 10.50 -1.04 3.47
C ALA A 25 11.94 -0.86 2.94
N ARG A 26 12.60 0.30 3.10
CA ARG A 26 14.02 0.47 2.68
C ARG A 26 14.96 -0.57 3.30
N GLU A 27 14.71 -1.00 4.53
CA GLU A 27 15.53 -2.00 5.24
C GLU A 27 15.13 -3.45 4.91
N GLU A 28 14.06 -3.65 4.13
CA GLU A 28 13.57 -4.98 3.75
C GLU A 28 14.31 -5.56 2.55
N ARG A 29 14.29 -6.89 2.42
CA ARG A 29 14.69 -7.54 1.16
C ARG A 29 13.67 -7.23 0.06
N LEU A 30 14.02 -7.56 -1.18
CA LEU A 30 13.17 -7.38 -2.37
C LEU A 30 11.72 -7.84 -2.13
N GLN A 31 11.51 -9.01 -1.53
CA GLN A 31 10.18 -9.55 -1.27
C GLN A 31 9.34 -8.66 -0.34
N GLY A 32 9.94 -8.03 0.66
CA GLY A 32 9.23 -7.10 1.56
C GLY A 32 8.84 -5.80 0.86
N LYS A 33 9.73 -5.26 0.00
CA LYS A 33 9.41 -4.09 -0.84
C LYS A 33 8.28 -4.39 -1.84
N LEU A 34 8.32 -5.56 -2.48
CA LEU A 34 7.24 -6.04 -3.37
C LEU A 34 5.92 -6.22 -2.59
N ALA A 35 5.99 -6.74 -1.37
CA ALA A 35 4.81 -6.93 -0.53
C ALA A 35 4.11 -5.60 -0.19
N VAL A 36 4.89 -4.58 0.18
CA VAL A 36 4.33 -3.22 0.43
C VAL A 36 3.73 -2.62 -0.85
N ALA A 37 4.38 -2.78 -2.00
CA ALA A 37 3.84 -2.33 -3.28
C ALA A 37 2.50 -3.02 -3.60
N HIS A 38 2.41 -4.34 -3.42
CA HIS A 38 1.17 -5.10 -3.63
C HIS A 38 0.04 -4.67 -2.69
N VAL A 39 0.33 -4.31 -1.43
CA VAL A 39 -0.69 -3.74 -0.53
C VAL A 39 -1.31 -2.48 -1.12
N VAL A 40 -0.51 -1.56 -1.68
CA VAL A 40 -1.03 -0.36 -2.34
C VAL A 40 -1.90 -0.75 -3.54
N MET A 41 -1.42 -1.66 -4.40
CA MET A 41 -2.19 -2.10 -5.57
C MET A 41 -3.49 -2.83 -5.18
N ASN A 42 -3.48 -3.60 -4.09
CA ASN A 42 -4.67 -4.25 -3.56
C ASN A 42 -5.70 -3.23 -3.05
N ARG A 43 -5.25 -2.18 -2.34
CA ARG A 43 -6.13 -1.07 -1.93
C ARG A 43 -6.73 -0.31 -3.12
N VAL A 44 -5.95 -0.08 -4.18
CA VAL A 44 -6.47 0.51 -5.43
C VAL A 44 -7.53 -0.40 -6.05
N LYS A 45 -7.33 -1.72 -6.03
CA LYS A 45 -8.25 -2.71 -6.60
C LYS A 45 -9.57 -2.83 -5.83
N THR A 46 -9.57 -2.63 -4.51
CA THR A 46 -10.82 -2.68 -3.73
C THR A 46 -11.71 -1.46 -3.95
N ARG A 47 -11.13 -0.29 -4.29
CA ARG A 47 -11.83 1.00 -4.58
C ARG A 47 -12.84 1.48 -3.54
N GLU A 48 -12.84 0.90 -2.34
CA GLU A 48 -13.71 1.31 -1.24
C GLU A 48 -13.06 2.46 -0.44
N TYR A 49 -12.57 2.14 0.76
CA TYR A 49 -12.08 3.12 1.73
C TYR A 49 -10.93 3.98 1.21
N TYR A 50 -10.04 3.43 0.39
CA TYR A 50 -8.79 4.09 0.00
C TYR A 50 -8.87 4.93 -1.30
N GLY A 51 -9.98 4.91 -2.03
CA GLY A 51 -10.08 5.57 -3.33
C GLY A 51 -9.62 4.66 -4.50
N ASN A 52 -9.57 5.23 -5.71
CA ASN A 52 -9.41 4.47 -6.95
C ASN A 52 -8.06 4.71 -7.67
N SER A 53 -7.16 5.48 -7.05
CA SER A 53 -5.83 5.78 -7.57
C SER A 53 -4.74 5.49 -6.53
N ILE A 54 -3.50 5.28 -6.99
CA ILE A 54 -2.35 5.13 -6.10
C ILE A 54 -2.21 6.38 -5.24
N GLN A 55 -2.42 7.53 -5.85
CA GLN A 55 -2.41 8.81 -5.15
C GLN A 55 -3.41 8.87 -3.99
N ASP A 56 -4.66 8.44 -4.19
CA ASP A 56 -5.68 8.45 -3.12
C ASP A 56 -5.30 7.50 -1.98
N VAL A 57 -4.83 6.30 -2.34
CA VAL A 57 -4.43 5.27 -1.38
C VAL A 57 -3.31 5.78 -0.49
N ILE A 58 -2.27 6.36 -1.10
CA ILE A 58 -1.11 6.80 -0.33
C ILE A 58 -1.46 8.08 0.45
N LEU A 59 -2.30 8.98 -0.08
CA LEU A 59 -2.72 10.19 0.65
C LEU A 59 -3.60 9.90 1.88
N LYS A 60 -4.44 8.87 1.80
CA LYS A 60 -5.22 8.40 2.96
C LYS A 60 -4.39 7.59 3.94
N SER A 61 -3.28 7.02 3.48
CA SER A 61 -2.26 6.45 4.37
C SER A 61 -1.54 7.61 5.04
N LYS A 62 -1.58 7.68 6.38
CA LYS A 62 -1.04 8.83 7.15
C LYS A 62 0.46 9.08 6.95
N ASP A 63 1.14 8.21 6.20
CA ASP A 63 2.58 8.14 6.05
C ASP A 63 3.13 9.21 5.09
N LEU A 64 2.40 9.64 4.05
CA LEU A 64 2.86 10.74 3.17
C LEU A 64 2.81 12.12 3.83
N MET A 65 1.83 12.40 4.69
CA MET A 65 1.77 13.67 5.42
C MET A 65 2.96 13.86 6.37
N ARG A 66 3.56 12.76 6.85
CA ARG A 66 4.78 12.82 7.68
C ARG A 66 6.03 13.10 6.84
N LEU A 67 6.03 12.77 5.56
CA LEU A 67 7.20 12.84 4.67
C LEU A 67 7.51 14.24 4.14
N SER A 68 6.53 15.14 4.03
CA SER A 68 6.75 16.50 3.51
C SER A 68 6.92 17.57 4.58
N GLY A 69 6.69 17.27 5.86
CA GLY A 69 6.76 18.25 6.95
C GLY A 69 5.81 19.45 6.78
N SER A 70 4.86 19.39 5.83
CA SER A 70 3.98 20.47 5.40
C SER A 70 2.69 19.86 4.87
N ASN A 71 1.56 20.59 4.95
CA ASN A 71 0.27 20.19 4.37
C ASN A 71 0.28 20.09 2.82
N THR A 72 1.45 20.21 2.20
CA THR A 72 1.67 20.04 0.76
C THR A 72 2.55 18.82 0.53
N ILE A 73 2.13 17.92 -0.36
CA ILE A 73 3.02 16.88 -0.90
C ILE A 73 4.10 17.61 -1.69
N THR A 74 5.28 17.77 -1.11
CA THR A 74 6.42 18.30 -1.85
C THR A 74 6.97 17.19 -2.75
N PRO A 75 7.29 17.46 -4.03
CA PRO A 75 7.96 16.52 -4.94
C PRO A 75 9.43 16.24 -4.51
N HIS A 76 9.82 16.65 -3.32
CA HIS A 76 11.06 16.30 -2.67
C HIS A 76 10.70 15.73 -1.30
N ALA A 77 10.92 14.43 -1.10
CA ALA A 77 11.32 13.97 0.22
C ALA A 77 12.70 14.59 0.45
N PRO A 78 12.86 15.51 1.42
CA PRO A 78 14.08 16.31 1.55
C PRO A 78 15.35 15.49 1.84
N ASN A 79 15.21 14.18 2.07
CA ASN A 79 16.30 13.28 2.48
C ASN A 79 16.44 12.02 1.60
N CYS A 80 15.91 11.99 0.38
CA CYS A 80 16.18 10.86 -0.52
C CYS A 80 17.56 11.04 -1.16
N PRO A 81 18.58 10.21 -0.85
CA PRO A 81 19.88 10.35 -1.50
C PRO A 81 19.70 9.93 -2.95
N SER A 82 20.03 10.81 -3.89
CA SER A 82 20.00 10.53 -5.33
C SER A 82 20.86 9.33 -5.76
N ASN A 83 21.68 8.79 -4.86
CA ASN A 83 22.55 7.64 -5.06
C ASN A 83 22.21 6.42 -4.16
N ASP A 84 21.00 6.37 -3.59
CA ASP A 84 20.56 5.24 -2.77
C ASP A 84 20.09 4.08 -3.66
N ARG A 85 20.86 2.98 -3.65
CA ARG A 85 20.51 1.73 -4.36
C ARG A 85 19.16 1.18 -3.92
N GLU A 86 18.79 1.35 -2.65
CA GLU A 86 17.49 0.90 -2.14
C GLU A 86 16.35 1.75 -2.72
N PHE A 87 16.57 3.05 -2.92
CA PHE A 87 15.57 3.90 -3.56
C PHE A 87 15.42 3.58 -5.05
N ALA A 88 16.52 3.33 -5.77
CA ALA A 88 16.47 2.91 -7.16
C ALA A 88 15.67 1.60 -7.32
N LEU A 89 15.83 0.65 -6.39
CA LEU A 89 15.01 -0.56 -6.37
C LEU A 89 13.52 -0.25 -6.14
N CYS A 90 13.20 0.67 -5.21
CA CYS A 90 11.83 1.10 -4.97
C CYS A 90 11.21 1.78 -6.19
N GLN A 91 11.99 2.57 -6.95
CA GLN A 91 11.55 3.18 -8.21
C GLN A 91 11.24 2.12 -9.26
N ALA A 92 12.13 1.13 -9.45
CA ALA A 92 11.89 0.04 -10.40
C ALA A 92 10.61 -0.76 -10.06
N ILE A 93 10.40 -1.06 -8.77
CA ILE A 93 9.17 -1.73 -8.30
C ILE A 93 7.94 -0.86 -8.58
N ALA A 94 8.02 0.44 -8.29
CA ALA A 94 6.91 1.36 -8.52
C ALA A 94 6.56 1.48 -10.02
N GLU A 95 7.55 1.51 -10.91
CA GLU A 95 7.34 1.51 -12.36
C GLU A 95 6.65 0.24 -12.84
N LEU A 96 7.06 -0.92 -12.33
CA LEU A 96 6.39 -2.18 -12.64
C LEU A 96 4.94 -2.19 -12.14
N ALA A 97 4.70 -1.66 -10.95
CA ALA A 97 3.36 -1.57 -10.36
C ALA A 97 2.43 -0.66 -11.16
N THR A 98 2.87 0.56 -11.51
CA THR A 98 2.06 1.52 -12.26
C THR A 98 1.78 1.08 -13.69
N ARG A 99 2.67 0.26 -14.28
CA ARG A 99 2.44 -0.36 -15.60
C ARG A 99 1.63 -1.67 -15.55
N GLY A 100 1.21 -2.12 -14.36
CA GLY A 100 0.46 -3.37 -14.21
C GLY A 100 1.30 -4.64 -14.45
N HIS A 101 2.63 -4.55 -14.30
CA HIS A 101 3.57 -5.65 -14.50
C HIS A 101 4.06 -6.28 -13.20
N LEU A 102 3.56 -5.84 -12.04
CA LEU A 102 3.84 -6.47 -10.76
C LEU A 102 3.13 -7.84 -10.70
N LYS A 103 3.88 -8.89 -11.02
CA LYS A 103 3.41 -10.28 -10.96
C LYS A 103 3.38 -10.78 -9.52
N ASP A 104 2.61 -11.85 -9.31
CA ASP A 104 2.53 -12.66 -8.08
C ASP A 104 2.49 -11.86 -6.78
N ASP A 105 1.30 -11.68 -6.21
CA ASP A 105 1.15 -11.02 -4.91
C ASP A 105 1.73 -11.89 -3.78
N PRO A 106 2.90 -11.53 -3.22
CA PRO A 106 3.52 -12.34 -2.18
C PRO A 106 2.77 -12.19 -0.87
N THR A 107 1.76 -11.33 -0.74
CA THR A 107 0.99 -11.11 0.50
C THR A 107 -0.30 -11.93 0.56
N GLY A 108 -0.77 -12.47 -0.56
CA GLY A 108 -2.06 -13.15 -0.64
C GLY A 108 -3.27 -12.22 -0.54
N GLY A 109 -3.20 -11.04 -1.14
CA GLY A 109 -4.31 -10.07 -1.14
C GLY A 109 -4.39 -9.21 0.11
N ALA A 110 -3.27 -8.97 0.80
CA ALA A 110 -3.27 -8.13 1.99
C ALA A 110 -3.57 -6.67 1.64
N THR A 111 -4.31 -6.00 2.53
CA THR A 111 -4.62 -4.57 2.46
C THR A 111 -4.05 -3.80 3.64
N HIS A 112 -3.54 -4.50 4.66
CA HIS A 112 -3.01 -3.91 5.88
C HIS A 112 -1.71 -4.61 6.28
N PHE A 113 -0.82 -3.89 6.93
CA PHE A 113 0.37 -4.45 7.53
C PHE A 113 0.83 -3.61 8.72
N HIS A 114 1.66 -4.21 9.58
CA HIS A 114 2.41 -3.49 10.61
C HIS A 114 3.78 -4.13 10.80
N ARG A 115 4.70 -3.41 11.46
CA ARG A 115 5.99 -4.00 11.86
C ARG A 115 5.83 -4.96 13.02
N VAL A 116 6.64 -6.01 13.09
CA VAL A 116 6.60 -7.05 14.13
C VAL A 116 6.71 -6.51 15.56
N ASN A 117 7.39 -5.39 15.75
CA ASN A 117 7.55 -4.72 17.04
C ASN A 117 6.36 -3.81 17.42
N GLN A 118 5.34 -3.72 16.58
CA GLN A 118 4.11 -2.97 16.82
C GLN A 118 2.94 -3.94 17.02
N LYS A 119 1.97 -3.54 17.85
CA LYS A 119 0.75 -4.31 18.13
C LYS A 119 -0.49 -3.43 18.02
N PRO A 120 -0.93 -3.10 16.80
CA PRO A 120 -2.08 -2.24 16.62
C PRO A 120 -3.38 -2.97 16.96
N ALA A 121 -4.30 -2.29 17.65
CA ALA A 121 -5.59 -2.86 18.05
C ALA A 121 -6.48 -3.30 16.87
N TRP A 122 -6.28 -2.74 15.68
CA TRP A 122 -7.02 -3.15 14.48
C TRP A 122 -6.64 -4.55 13.99
N ALA A 123 -5.43 -5.06 14.30
CA ALA A 123 -4.94 -6.32 13.76
C ALA A 123 -5.79 -7.52 14.19
N SER A 124 -6.40 -7.49 15.38
CA SER A 124 -7.27 -8.56 15.87
C SER A 124 -8.59 -8.67 15.11
N LYS A 125 -8.97 -7.64 14.33
CA LYS A 125 -10.20 -7.61 13.53
C LYS A 125 -9.98 -8.06 12.09
N LEU A 126 -8.74 -8.28 11.68
CA LEU A 126 -8.37 -8.63 10.31
C LEU A 126 -7.86 -10.08 10.21
N ILE A 127 -7.90 -10.63 9.01
CA ILE A 127 -7.42 -11.99 8.74
C ILE A 127 -5.92 -11.93 8.48
N PHE A 128 -5.13 -12.52 9.38
CA PHE A 128 -3.70 -12.72 9.16
C PHE A 128 -3.46 -13.47 7.84
N GLN A 129 -2.52 -12.99 7.03
CA GLN A 129 -2.10 -13.65 5.81
C GLN A 129 -0.75 -14.34 6.00
N ARG A 130 0.27 -13.56 6.39
CA ARG A 130 1.65 -14.03 6.56
C ARG A 130 2.54 -12.94 7.17
N GLN A 131 3.74 -13.32 7.55
CA GLN A 131 4.83 -12.40 7.86
C GLN A 131 5.89 -12.46 6.76
N ILE A 132 6.36 -11.32 6.27
CA ILE A 132 7.48 -11.21 5.32
C ILE A 132 8.47 -10.20 5.90
N GLY A 133 9.68 -10.66 6.19
CA GLY A 133 10.69 -9.85 6.86
C GLY A 133 10.19 -9.31 8.20
N SER A 134 10.30 -8.00 8.41
CA SER A 134 9.84 -7.34 9.64
C SER A 134 8.36 -6.93 9.61
N HIS A 135 7.61 -7.31 8.57
CA HIS A 135 6.21 -6.92 8.38
C HIS A 135 5.23 -8.10 8.50
N VAL A 136 4.11 -7.84 9.18
CA VAL A 136 2.99 -8.77 9.32
C VAL A 136 1.81 -8.26 8.50
N PHE A 137 1.29 -9.09 7.59
CA PHE A 137 0.30 -8.72 6.58
C PHE A 137 -1.08 -9.31 6.90
N TYR A 138 -2.10 -8.50 6.63
CA TYR A 138 -3.50 -8.80 6.93
C TYR A 138 -4.42 -8.44 5.78
N ARG A 139 -5.49 -9.22 5.64
CA ARG A 139 -6.60 -8.94 4.73
C ARG A 139 -7.83 -8.56 5.53
N ASP A 140 -8.48 -7.49 5.10
CA ASP A 140 -9.78 -7.12 5.63
C ASP A 140 -10.87 -7.99 4.96
N PRO A 141 -11.62 -8.82 5.71
CA PRO A 141 -12.69 -9.64 5.14
C PRO A 141 -13.85 -8.83 4.55
N LEU A 142 -13.98 -7.56 4.96
CA LEU A 142 -15.02 -6.66 4.48
C LEU A 142 -14.61 -5.94 3.19
N MET A 143 -13.31 -5.76 2.94
CA MET A 143 -12.83 -5.19 1.67
C MET A 143 -12.76 -6.25 0.59
N ARG A 144 -13.70 -6.21 -0.36
CA ARG A 144 -13.73 -7.13 -1.50
C ARG A 144 -13.18 -6.46 -2.75
N CYS A 145 -12.46 -7.22 -3.56
CA CYS A 145 -12.17 -6.76 -4.93
C CYS A 145 -13.48 -6.82 -5.71
N ILE A 146 -13.81 -5.75 -6.44
CA ILE A 146 -15.06 -5.65 -7.20
C ILE A 146 -15.19 -6.76 -8.27
N GLN A 147 -14.06 -7.38 -8.64
CA GLN A 147 -14.02 -8.48 -9.60
C GLN A 147 -14.31 -9.87 -9.00
N ASP A 148 -14.40 -10.01 -7.68
CA ASP A 148 -14.71 -11.28 -7.02
C ASP A 148 -16.20 -11.41 -6.71
N HIS A 149 -17.00 -11.70 -7.75
CA HIS A 149 -18.42 -12.04 -7.63
C HIS A 149 -18.66 -13.49 -7.14
N SER A 150 -17.62 -14.25 -6.77
CA SER A 150 -17.76 -15.70 -6.58
C SER A 150 -17.75 -16.21 -5.13
N LEU A 151 -17.60 -15.35 -4.12
CA LEU A 151 -17.73 -15.79 -2.72
C LEU A 151 -19.06 -15.36 -2.12
N LYS A 152 -20.06 -16.26 -2.24
CA LYS A 152 -21.31 -16.19 -1.46
C LYS A 152 -20.96 -16.10 0.03
N PRO A 153 -21.65 -15.26 0.82
CA PRO A 153 -21.45 -15.21 2.27
C PRO A 153 -21.77 -16.59 2.85
N GLN A 154 -20.82 -17.16 3.60
CA GLN A 154 -21.09 -18.34 4.42
C GLN A 154 -21.98 -17.87 5.57
N THR A 155 -23.26 -18.22 5.51
CA THR A 155 -24.17 -18.13 6.66
C THR A 155 -23.65 -19.03 7.76
N LEU A 156 -23.20 -18.43 8.86
CA LEU A 156 -23.00 -19.13 10.13
C LEU A 156 -24.37 -19.63 10.60
N THR A 157 -24.74 -20.86 10.24
CA THR A 157 -25.81 -21.58 10.92
C THR A 157 -25.29 -21.98 12.28
N MET A 158 -25.59 -21.18 13.30
CA MET A 158 -25.55 -21.59 14.70
C MET A 158 -26.57 -22.72 14.87
N GLY A 159 -26.09 -23.95 14.73
CA GLY A 159 -26.87 -25.15 15.02
C GLY A 159 -27.28 -25.13 16.48
N ARG A 160 -28.57 -24.92 16.72
CA ARG A 160 -29.21 -25.30 17.96
C ARG A 160 -29.86 -26.65 17.68
N GLU A 161 -29.27 -27.70 18.20
CA GLU A 161 -29.85 -29.04 18.22
C GLU A 161 -30.06 -29.47 19.69
N PRO A 162 -30.97 -30.43 19.91
CA PRO A 162 -32.17 -30.26 20.74
C PRO A 162 -31.98 -30.42 22.26
#